data_AF-A0A161T658-F1
#
_entry.id   AF-A0A161T658-F1
#
_cell.length_a   1.000
_cell.length_b   1.000
_cell.length_c   1.000
_cell.angle_alpha   90.00
_cell.angle_beta   90.00
_cell.angle_gamma   90.00
#
_symmetry.space_group_name_H-M   'P 1'
#
loop_
_entity.id
_entity.type
_entity.pdbx_description
1 polymer ?
#
loop_
_entity_poly.entity_id
_entity_poly.type
_entity_poly.pdbx_seq_one_letter_code
_entity_poly.pdbx_strand_id
1 'polypeptide(L)'
;NTLTDLGLVAGDRVAIYMPMIPEAIVSILACARLGLTHSVVFAGFSATALRSRIDDAEAKLVITTDGQWRRGKPAPIKSTVDEAVDGAASIRNVLVVKRTDSDVDWTSGRDLWWHETVAQASKEHEAQPFPAEHPLFILYTSGTTGKPKGIIHTSGGYLTQTSYTHHNVFDHKAGKDVYWCTADIGWVTGHSYIVYGPLSNRATQVVYEGTPNSPDEHRHWNVIEKYKVSIYYTSPTLVRTFMKWGKEIPEAHDLTSIRLLGSVGEPINPEAWRWFRDVVGGGSAPIVDTWWQTETGAIMISPLPGVTATKPGSAMTPLPGISAKIVDDDAKPLGNGGSGYLVLDKPWPSMLRGIWGDMDRYKDTYWSRYAEEGWYFAGDGAKYDDDGALWVLGRVDDVMNVSGHRISTSEVESALVSHHGVAEAAVVGAADETTGQGIVAFVILRAGVENTGDELIAELKAQVSKEISPIAKPREISIVPELPKTRSGKIMRRLLRDVAEGRELGDVSTLVDPKVFESIKKGR
;
A
#
# COMPACT_ATOMS: atom_id res chain seq x y z
N ASN A 1 3.58 -28.56 -14.48
CA ASN A 1 4.52 -29.06 -15.50
C ASN A 1 5.90 -28.54 -15.21
N THR A 2 6.39 -27.40 -15.72
CA THR A 2 7.78 -26.98 -15.44
C THR A 2 8.16 -26.98 -13.96
N LEU A 3 7.31 -26.42 -13.08
CA LEU A 3 7.58 -26.45 -11.63
C LEU A 3 7.63 -27.87 -11.05
N THR A 4 6.78 -28.77 -11.55
CA THR A 4 6.76 -30.21 -11.22
C THR A 4 8.02 -30.91 -11.72
N ASP A 5 8.46 -30.61 -12.95
CA ASP A 5 9.65 -31.20 -13.57
C ASP A 5 10.94 -30.76 -12.85
N LEU A 6 10.94 -29.56 -12.25
CA LEU A 6 11.97 -29.08 -11.33
C LEU A 6 11.89 -29.72 -9.93
N GLY A 7 10.95 -30.63 -9.70
CA GLY A 7 10.81 -31.39 -8.46
C GLY A 7 10.14 -30.62 -7.31
N LEU A 8 9.41 -29.55 -7.60
CA LEU A 8 8.61 -28.84 -6.59
C LEU A 8 7.31 -29.59 -6.30
N VAL A 9 6.97 -29.68 -5.02
CA VAL A 9 5.76 -30.33 -4.51
C VAL A 9 4.97 -29.40 -3.61
N ALA A 10 3.69 -29.70 -3.37
CA ALA A 10 2.84 -28.91 -2.50
C ALA A 10 3.50 -28.62 -1.13
N GLY A 11 3.41 -27.37 -0.69
CA GLY A 11 4.07 -26.87 0.53
C GLY A 11 5.47 -26.28 0.30
N ASP A 12 6.11 -26.51 -0.85
CA ASP A 12 7.36 -25.84 -1.19
C ASP A 12 7.16 -24.34 -1.44
N ARG A 13 8.20 -23.54 -1.18
CA ARG A 13 8.16 -22.08 -1.32
C ARG A 13 8.88 -21.63 -2.58
N VAL A 14 8.28 -20.66 -3.28
CA VAL A 14 8.83 -20.07 -4.50
C VAL A 14 8.89 -18.56 -4.32
N ALA A 15 10.08 -17.98 -4.42
CA ALA A 15 10.26 -16.54 -4.43
C ALA A 15 10.00 -16.01 -5.84
N ILE A 16 9.17 -14.98 -5.97
CA ILE A 16 8.86 -14.34 -7.26
C ILE A 16 9.37 -12.90 -7.22
N TYR A 17 10.35 -12.57 -8.05
CA TYR A 17 11.02 -11.27 -8.10
C TYR A 17 10.97 -10.72 -9.53
N MET A 18 9.79 -10.25 -9.94
CA MET A 18 9.53 -9.85 -11.34
C MET A 18 8.85 -8.48 -11.41
N PRO A 19 9.06 -7.73 -12.51
CA PRO A 19 8.27 -6.55 -12.83
C PRO A 19 6.82 -6.93 -13.19
N MET A 20 5.99 -5.93 -13.43
CA MET A 20 4.58 -6.06 -13.80
C MET A 20 4.37 -6.58 -15.23
N ILE A 21 4.65 -7.86 -15.44
CA ILE A 21 4.51 -8.59 -16.71
C ILE A 21 3.59 -9.82 -16.56
N PRO A 22 2.98 -10.33 -17.65
CA PRO A 22 2.08 -11.48 -17.59
C PRO A 22 2.68 -12.73 -16.93
N GLU A 23 3.97 -12.99 -17.12
CA GLU A 23 4.70 -14.11 -16.54
C GLU A 23 4.67 -14.08 -15.00
N ALA A 24 4.57 -12.91 -14.37
CA ALA A 24 4.40 -12.79 -12.93
C ALA A 24 3.05 -13.35 -12.45
N ILE A 25 1.97 -13.04 -13.18
CA ILE A 25 0.64 -13.57 -12.92
C ILE A 25 0.61 -15.09 -13.16
N VAL A 26 1.21 -15.54 -14.27
CA VAL A 26 1.32 -16.98 -14.60
C VAL A 26 2.08 -17.72 -13.52
N SER A 27 3.17 -17.17 -13.01
CA SER A 27 3.99 -17.78 -11.95
C SER A 27 3.23 -17.94 -10.64
N ILE A 28 2.50 -16.90 -10.22
CA ILE A 28 1.64 -16.93 -9.02
C ILE A 28 0.56 -18.02 -9.16
N LEU A 29 -0.13 -18.05 -10.29
CA LEU A 29 -1.19 -19.03 -10.53
C LEU A 29 -0.65 -20.46 -10.68
N ALA A 30 0.53 -20.64 -11.28
CA ALA A 30 1.20 -21.94 -11.38
C ALA A 30 1.59 -22.47 -9.99
N CYS A 31 2.07 -21.60 -9.10
CA CYS A 31 2.32 -21.95 -7.70
C CYS A 31 1.03 -22.39 -7.00
N ALA A 32 -0.02 -21.57 -7.06
CA ALA A 32 -1.31 -21.90 -6.46
C ALA A 32 -1.90 -23.22 -7.00
N ARG A 33 -1.79 -23.46 -8.32
CA ARG A 33 -2.29 -24.69 -8.99
C ARG A 33 -1.60 -25.96 -8.51
N LEU A 34 -0.33 -25.87 -8.12
CA LEU A 34 0.47 -27.00 -7.63
C LEU A 34 0.53 -27.05 -6.08
N GLY A 35 -0.18 -26.15 -5.39
CA GLY A 35 -0.16 -26.06 -3.93
C GLY A 35 1.18 -25.56 -3.37
N LEU A 36 1.95 -24.82 -4.15
CA LEU A 36 3.17 -24.15 -3.69
C LEU A 36 2.80 -22.83 -3.00
N THR A 37 3.55 -22.49 -1.96
CA THR A 37 3.40 -21.22 -1.26
C THR A 37 4.31 -20.20 -1.92
N HIS A 38 3.78 -19.35 -2.80
CA HIS A 38 4.61 -18.31 -3.42
C HIS A 38 4.87 -17.15 -2.44
N SER A 39 6.00 -16.48 -2.64
CA SER A 39 6.41 -15.29 -1.91
C SER A 39 6.88 -14.24 -2.91
N VAL A 40 5.96 -13.36 -3.31
CA VAL A 40 6.30 -12.26 -4.21
C VAL A 40 7.09 -11.20 -3.45
N VAL A 41 8.17 -10.74 -4.06
CA VAL A 41 9.05 -9.69 -3.55
C VAL A 41 9.11 -8.58 -4.60
N PHE A 42 8.84 -7.34 -4.18
CA PHE A 42 8.84 -6.18 -5.08
C PHE A 42 10.20 -6.05 -5.79
N ALA A 43 10.18 -6.01 -7.13
CA ALA A 43 11.37 -6.01 -8.00
C ALA A 43 12.28 -4.76 -7.89
N GLY A 44 11.94 -3.82 -7.00
CA GLY A 44 12.79 -2.69 -6.62
C GLY A 44 13.53 -2.86 -5.29
N PHE A 45 13.44 -4.01 -4.63
CA PHE A 45 14.18 -4.29 -3.40
C PHE A 45 15.66 -4.62 -3.65
N SER A 46 16.49 -4.50 -2.62
CA SER A 46 17.91 -4.86 -2.72
C SER A 46 18.11 -6.38 -2.66
N ALA A 47 19.30 -6.85 -3.07
CA ALA A 47 19.70 -8.24 -2.95
C ALA A 47 19.60 -8.75 -1.51
N THR A 48 20.05 -7.95 -0.52
CA THR A 48 19.92 -8.28 0.90
C THR A 48 18.46 -8.46 1.34
N ALA A 49 17.57 -7.58 0.87
CA ALA A 49 16.14 -7.66 1.22
C ALA A 49 15.44 -8.84 0.54
N LEU A 50 15.88 -9.23 -0.66
CA LEU A 50 15.44 -10.45 -1.33
C LEU A 50 15.98 -11.70 -0.59
N ARG A 51 17.27 -11.73 -0.29
CA ARG A 51 17.93 -12.83 0.44
C ARG A 51 17.27 -13.11 1.78
N SER A 52 17.02 -12.08 2.60
CA SER A 52 16.38 -12.29 3.90
C SER A 52 15.01 -12.97 3.79
N ARG A 53 14.27 -12.74 2.70
CA ARG A 53 12.95 -13.34 2.44
C ARG A 53 13.07 -14.75 1.87
N ILE A 54 14.07 -14.98 1.02
CA ILE A 54 14.40 -16.32 0.51
C ILE A 54 14.75 -17.24 1.67
N ASP A 55 15.62 -16.80 2.58
CA ASP A 55 16.07 -17.59 3.72
C ASP A 55 14.93 -17.85 4.70
N ASP A 56 14.15 -16.84 5.06
CA ASP A 56 13.03 -16.98 6.01
C ASP A 56 11.93 -17.89 5.47
N ALA A 57 11.61 -17.80 4.17
CA ALA A 57 10.65 -18.69 3.52
C ALA A 57 11.25 -20.07 3.19
N GLU A 58 12.57 -20.23 3.28
CA GLU A 58 13.34 -21.34 2.71
C GLU A 58 12.90 -21.64 1.26
N ALA A 59 12.82 -20.60 0.43
CA ALA A 59 12.38 -20.75 -0.96
C ALA A 59 13.32 -21.69 -1.71
N LYS A 60 12.77 -22.57 -2.57
CA LYS A 60 13.53 -23.54 -3.38
C LYS A 60 13.81 -23.06 -4.80
N LEU A 61 13.02 -22.10 -5.28
CA LEU A 61 13.09 -21.53 -6.61
C LEU A 61 12.93 -20.00 -6.51
N VAL A 62 13.75 -19.26 -7.27
CA VAL A 62 13.46 -17.86 -7.61
C VAL A 62 12.97 -17.79 -9.05
N ILE A 63 11.86 -17.08 -9.30
CA ILE A 63 11.42 -16.72 -10.66
C ILE A 63 11.63 -15.23 -10.85
N THR A 64 12.36 -14.84 -11.88
CA THR A 64 12.82 -13.47 -12.12
C THR A 64 12.90 -13.12 -13.60
N THR A 65 13.35 -11.91 -13.94
CA THR A 65 13.69 -11.48 -15.30
C THR A 65 15.18 -11.18 -15.44
N ASP A 66 15.68 -11.12 -16.68
CA ASP A 66 16.99 -10.54 -17.01
C ASP A 66 17.05 -9.05 -16.58
N GLY A 67 16.00 -8.31 -16.89
CA GLY A 67 15.82 -6.90 -16.55
C GLY A 67 14.36 -6.47 -16.61
N GLN A 68 14.13 -5.17 -16.45
CA GLN A 68 12.83 -4.53 -16.57
C GLN A 68 12.95 -3.25 -17.41
N TRP A 69 11.85 -2.84 -18.05
CA TRP A 69 11.82 -1.55 -18.73
C TRP A 69 11.37 -0.46 -17.77
N ARG A 70 12.25 0.50 -17.49
CA ARG A 70 11.93 1.67 -16.67
C ARG A 70 12.17 2.93 -17.48
N ARG A 71 11.11 3.69 -17.72
CA ARG A 71 11.14 4.92 -18.54
C ARG A 71 11.82 4.73 -19.90
N GLY A 72 11.50 3.63 -20.57
CA GLY A 72 12.04 3.29 -21.89
C GLY A 72 13.49 2.80 -21.91
N LYS A 73 14.14 2.61 -20.75
CA LYS A 73 15.49 2.04 -20.66
C LYS A 73 15.48 0.71 -19.92
N PRO A 74 16.31 -0.27 -20.35
CA PRO A 74 16.47 -1.51 -19.60
C PRO A 74 17.18 -1.22 -18.28
N ALA A 75 16.68 -1.79 -17.20
CA ALA A 75 17.30 -1.78 -15.88
C ALA A 75 17.54 -3.23 -15.44
N PRO A 76 18.74 -3.58 -14.94
CA PRO A 76 19.08 -4.95 -14.60
C PRO A 76 18.27 -5.44 -13.40
N ILE A 77 17.85 -6.70 -13.44
CA ILE A 77 17.16 -7.40 -12.35
C ILE A 77 17.95 -8.65 -11.94
N LYS A 78 18.45 -9.41 -12.92
CA LYS A 78 19.14 -10.69 -12.68
C LYS A 78 20.37 -10.57 -11.79
N SER A 79 21.17 -9.51 -11.93
CA SER A 79 22.34 -9.30 -11.07
C SER A 79 22.00 -9.15 -9.59
N THR A 80 20.87 -8.51 -9.26
CA THR A 80 20.36 -8.43 -7.88
C THR A 80 19.93 -9.80 -7.35
N VAL A 81 19.37 -10.65 -8.23
CA VAL A 81 19.02 -12.03 -7.87
C VAL A 81 20.27 -12.87 -7.66
N ASP A 82 21.28 -12.74 -8.51
CA ASP A 82 22.55 -13.47 -8.38
C ASP A 82 23.23 -13.19 -7.04
N GLU A 83 23.34 -11.91 -6.66
CA GLU A 83 23.85 -11.50 -5.36
C GLU A 83 23.00 -12.07 -4.21
N ALA A 84 21.66 -12.10 -4.36
CA ALA A 84 20.79 -12.61 -3.32
C ALA A 84 20.92 -14.12 -3.14
N VAL A 85 20.99 -14.90 -4.22
CA VAL A 85 21.01 -16.37 -4.16
C VAL A 85 22.41 -16.95 -3.93
N ASP A 86 23.46 -16.12 -3.97
CA ASP A 86 24.83 -16.58 -3.68
C ASP A 86 24.93 -17.15 -2.25
N GLY A 87 25.28 -18.43 -2.14
CA GLY A 87 25.28 -19.15 -0.87
C GLY A 87 23.90 -19.34 -0.20
N ALA A 88 22.78 -19.14 -0.91
CA ALA A 88 21.44 -19.43 -0.40
C ALA A 88 21.17 -20.95 -0.46
N ALA A 89 21.27 -21.63 0.69
CA ALA A 89 21.28 -23.10 0.76
C ALA A 89 19.98 -23.77 0.28
N SER A 90 18.84 -23.09 0.38
CA SER A 90 17.54 -23.65 -0.03
C SER A 90 17.30 -23.58 -1.54
N ILE A 91 17.94 -22.63 -2.25
CA ILE A 91 17.71 -22.38 -3.68
C ILE A 91 18.34 -23.49 -4.52
N ARG A 92 17.50 -24.11 -5.35
CA ARG A 92 17.91 -25.14 -6.30
C ARG A 92 18.03 -24.59 -7.71
N ASN A 93 17.08 -23.73 -8.11
CA ASN A 93 17.02 -23.18 -9.46
C ASN A 93 16.62 -21.70 -9.43
N VAL A 94 16.98 -21.00 -10.51
CA VAL A 94 16.51 -19.64 -10.82
C VAL A 94 15.93 -19.67 -12.22
N LEU A 95 14.63 -19.39 -12.36
CA LEU A 95 13.92 -19.35 -13.64
C LEU A 95 13.84 -17.90 -14.13
N VAL A 96 14.46 -17.61 -15.27
CA VAL A 96 14.69 -16.24 -15.77
C VAL A 96 13.87 -16.00 -17.04
N VAL A 97 13.01 -14.99 -17.02
CA VAL A 97 12.31 -14.48 -18.20
C VAL A 97 13.21 -13.51 -18.94
N LYS A 98 13.37 -13.71 -20.26
CA LYS A 98 14.09 -12.78 -21.14
C LYS A 98 13.15 -11.61 -21.51
N ARG A 99 13.18 -10.54 -20.71
CA ARG A 99 12.31 -9.36 -20.81
C ARG A 99 12.99 -8.19 -21.55
N THR A 100 14.28 -7.98 -21.33
CA THR A 100 15.05 -6.88 -21.93
C THR A 100 16.09 -7.33 -22.95
N ASP A 101 16.32 -8.64 -23.07
CA ASP A 101 17.39 -9.23 -23.90
C ASP A 101 18.77 -8.66 -23.51
N SER A 102 18.96 -8.42 -22.22
CA SER A 102 20.20 -7.89 -21.67
C SER A 102 21.20 -9.03 -21.45
N ASP A 103 22.48 -8.70 -21.60
CA ASP A 103 23.56 -9.62 -21.20
C ASP A 103 23.56 -9.77 -19.67
N VAL A 104 23.54 -11.01 -19.19
CA VAL A 104 23.42 -11.35 -17.77
C VAL A 104 24.35 -12.50 -17.42
N ASP A 105 24.91 -12.44 -16.21
CA ASP A 105 25.68 -13.56 -15.68
C ASP A 105 24.82 -14.81 -15.53
N TRP A 106 25.43 -15.97 -15.78
CA TRP A 106 24.72 -17.25 -15.83
C TRP A 106 25.43 -18.34 -15.05
N THR A 107 24.73 -18.96 -14.10
CA THR A 107 25.23 -20.10 -13.33
C THR A 107 24.69 -21.41 -13.90
N SER A 108 25.56 -22.18 -14.57
CA SER A 108 25.19 -23.47 -15.17
C SER A 108 24.61 -24.45 -14.14
N GLY A 109 23.52 -25.14 -14.51
CA GLY A 109 22.80 -26.09 -13.65
C GLY A 109 21.80 -25.46 -12.67
N ARG A 110 21.96 -24.17 -12.32
CA ARG A 110 21.03 -23.42 -11.45
C ARG A 110 20.07 -22.56 -12.27
N ASP A 111 20.61 -21.76 -13.17
CA ASP A 111 19.86 -20.76 -13.94
C ASP A 111 19.23 -21.39 -15.19
N LEU A 112 17.96 -21.07 -15.43
CA LEU A 112 17.14 -21.63 -16.50
C LEU A 112 16.39 -20.52 -17.23
N TRP A 113 16.42 -20.52 -18.56
CA TRP A 113 15.60 -19.59 -19.34
C TRP A 113 14.15 -20.05 -19.40
N TRP A 114 13.22 -19.13 -19.12
CA TRP A 114 11.79 -19.36 -19.20
C TRP A 114 11.37 -19.87 -20.58
N HIS A 115 11.83 -19.22 -21.65
CA HIS A 115 11.44 -19.57 -23.02
C HIS A 115 12.04 -20.90 -23.51
N GLU A 116 13.08 -21.42 -22.86
CA GLU A 116 13.69 -22.72 -23.18
C GLU A 116 13.13 -23.85 -22.32
N THR A 117 12.53 -23.52 -21.17
CA THR A 117 11.99 -24.52 -20.22
C THR A 117 10.47 -24.55 -20.22
N VAL A 118 9.82 -23.43 -19.91
CA VAL A 118 8.35 -23.32 -19.84
C VAL A 118 7.69 -23.57 -21.19
N ALA A 119 8.31 -23.13 -22.29
CA ALA A 119 7.76 -23.34 -23.63
C ALA A 119 7.78 -24.82 -24.08
N GLN A 120 8.65 -25.65 -23.50
CA GLN A 120 8.77 -27.07 -23.82
C GLN A 120 7.84 -27.95 -22.98
N ALA A 121 7.30 -27.41 -21.89
CA ALA A 121 6.41 -28.14 -21.00
C ALA A 121 5.05 -28.44 -21.67
N SER A 122 4.42 -29.54 -21.27
CA SER A 122 3.06 -29.87 -21.72
C SER A 122 2.10 -28.70 -21.42
N LYS A 123 1.15 -28.47 -22.33
CA LYS A 123 0.05 -27.51 -22.14
C LYS A 123 -1.09 -28.09 -21.31
N GLU A 124 -1.06 -29.39 -21.04
CA GLU A 124 -2.06 -30.10 -20.25
C GLU A 124 -1.53 -30.32 -18.83
N HIS A 125 -2.31 -29.93 -17.83
CA HIS A 125 -2.02 -30.18 -16.41
C HIS A 125 -3.34 -30.29 -15.65
N GLU A 126 -3.49 -31.29 -14.80
CA GLU A 126 -4.65 -31.47 -13.94
C GLU A 126 -4.49 -30.65 -12.65
N ALA A 127 -5.47 -29.81 -12.31
CA ALA A 127 -5.44 -29.06 -11.05
C ALA A 127 -5.64 -30.00 -9.87
N GLN A 128 -4.82 -29.88 -8.83
CA GLN A 128 -4.97 -30.69 -7.63
C GLN A 128 -5.87 -30.00 -6.60
N PRO A 129 -6.76 -30.72 -5.92
CA PRO A 129 -7.56 -30.17 -4.84
C PRO A 129 -6.69 -29.99 -3.59
N PHE A 130 -6.86 -28.86 -2.89
CA PHE A 130 -6.19 -28.58 -1.63
C PHE A 130 -7.23 -28.21 -0.55
N PRO A 131 -6.97 -28.49 0.73
CA PRO A 131 -7.80 -27.99 1.83
C PRO A 131 -7.95 -26.47 1.79
N ALA A 132 -9.08 -25.95 2.28
CA ALA A 132 -9.31 -24.51 2.34
C ALA A 132 -8.21 -23.76 3.13
N GLU A 133 -7.64 -24.40 4.15
CA GLU A 133 -6.56 -23.86 4.98
C GLU A 133 -5.15 -24.19 4.44
N HIS A 134 -5.02 -24.69 3.20
CA HIS A 134 -3.73 -24.85 2.55
C HIS A 134 -3.08 -23.47 2.32
N PRO A 135 -1.82 -23.25 2.75
CA PRO A 135 -1.12 -21.99 2.53
C PRO A 135 -1.07 -21.62 1.06
N LEU A 136 -1.49 -20.40 0.74
CA LEU A 136 -1.51 -19.88 -0.62
C LEU A 136 -0.26 -19.05 -0.89
N PHE A 137 0.07 -18.13 0.03
CA PHE A 137 1.24 -17.27 -0.10
C PHE A 137 1.76 -16.74 1.23
N ILE A 138 3.01 -16.30 1.18
CA ILE A 138 3.66 -15.49 2.20
C ILE A 138 3.90 -14.11 1.60
N LEU A 139 3.46 -13.05 2.25
CA LEU A 139 3.76 -11.68 1.82
C LEU A 139 4.47 -10.91 2.93
N TYR A 140 5.71 -10.51 2.65
CA TYR A 140 6.58 -9.88 3.64
C TYR A 140 6.27 -8.41 3.82
N THR A 141 5.81 -8.03 5.01
CA THR A 141 5.59 -6.62 5.39
C THR A 141 6.71 -6.09 6.29
N SER A 142 6.87 -4.77 6.32
CA SER A 142 7.81 -4.11 7.22
C SER A 142 7.37 -4.27 8.69
N GLY A 143 8.27 -4.77 9.53
CA GLY A 143 8.07 -4.87 10.97
C GLY A 143 8.70 -3.69 11.73
N THR A 144 8.15 -3.33 12.89
CA THR A 144 8.71 -2.31 13.79
C THR A 144 10.08 -2.70 14.37
N THR A 145 10.37 -4.01 14.44
CA THR A 145 11.59 -4.59 15.02
C THR A 145 12.69 -4.91 13.99
N GLY A 146 12.56 -4.45 12.74
CA GLY A 146 13.59 -4.60 11.69
C GLY A 146 13.56 -5.91 10.90
N LYS A 147 13.13 -7.04 11.49
CA LYS A 147 12.88 -8.29 10.73
C LYS A 147 11.54 -8.25 9.98
N PRO A 148 11.51 -8.49 8.65
CA PRO A 148 10.26 -8.59 7.89
C PRO A 148 9.28 -9.59 8.49
N LYS A 149 7.98 -9.32 8.40
CA LYS A 149 6.91 -10.25 8.83
C LYS A 149 6.36 -10.97 7.60
N GLY A 150 6.58 -12.28 7.47
CA GLY A 150 5.98 -13.08 6.40
C GLY A 150 4.50 -13.35 6.69
N ILE A 151 3.58 -12.49 6.24
CA ILE A 151 2.14 -12.66 6.50
C ILE A 151 1.62 -13.86 5.70
N ILE A 152 0.97 -14.81 6.38
CA ILE A 152 0.45 -16.03 5.76
C ILE A 152 -1.04 -15.86 5.43
N HIS A 153 -1.40 -16.16 4.18
CA HIS A 153 -2.79 -16.35 3.75
C HIS A 153 -3.03 -17.76 3.24
N THR A 154 -4.22 -18.30 3.49
CA THR A 154 -4.65 -19.63 3.04
C THR A 154 -5.66 -19.54 1.90
N SER A 155 -5.92 -20.66 1.22
CA SER A 155 -6.54 -20.66 -0.12
C SER A 155 -8.03 -20.32 -0.13
N GLY A 156 -8.85 -21.01 0.68
CA GLY A 156 -10.31 -20.97 0.55
C GLY A 156 -10.93 -19.65 0.99
N GLY A 157 -10.64 -19.21 2.22
CA GLY A 157 -11.18 -17.96 2.76
C GLY A 157 -10.68 -16.71 2.02
N TYR A 158 -9.39 -16.69 1.66
CA TYR A 158 -8.79 -15.61 0.90
C TYR A 158 -9.43 -15.43 -0.49
N LEU A 159 -9.53 -16.51 -1.28
CA LEU A 159 -10.13 -16.43 -2.61
C LEU A 159 -11.61 -16.06 -2.55
N THR A 160 -12.34 -16.59 -1.57
CA THR A 160 -13.76 -16.29 -1.37
C THR A 160 -13.98 -14.79 -1.13
N GLN A 161 -13.28 -14.20 -0.15
CA GLN A 161 -13.50 -12.79 0.17
C GLN A 161 -12.95 -11.86 -0.90
N THR A 162 -11.78 -12.14 -1.51
CA THR A 162 -11.25 -11.30 -2.60
C THR A 162 -12.14 -11.32 -3.84
N SER A 163 -12.74 -12.46 -4.17
CA SER A 163 -13.75 -12.55 -5.25
C SER A 163 -15.02 -11.77 -4.88
N TYR A 164 -15.51 -11.92 -3.65
CA TYR A 164 -16.68 -11.21 -3.15
C TYR A 164 -16.48 -9.68 -3.15
N THR A 165 -15.37 -9.19 -2.61
CA THR A 165 -15.10 -7.74 -2.53
C THR A 165 -14.83 -7.17 -3.91
N HIS A 166 -14.08 -7.87 -4.77
CA HIS A 166 -13.87 -7.41 -6.14
C HIS A 166 -15.19 -7.28 -6.89
N HIS A 167 -16.10 -8.26 -6.75
CA HIS A 167 -17.40 -8.20 -7.41
C HIS A 167 -18.25 -7.02 -6.92
N ASN A 168 -18.44 -6.91 -5.60
CA ASN A 168 -19.42 -5.99 -5.02
C ASN A 168 -18.89 -4.55 -4.91
N VAL A 169 -17.64 -4.35 -4.50
CA VAL A 169 -17.09 -3.00 -4.29
C VAL A 169 -16.87 -2.29 -5.63
N PHE A 170 -16.40 -3.01 -6.64
CA PHE A 170 -16.21 -2.43 -7.98
C PHE A 170 -17.44 -2.61 -8.88
N ASP A 171 -18.53 -3.19 -8.36
CA ASP A 171 -19.75 -3.52 -9.12
C ASP A 171 -19.42 -4.22 -10.45
N HIS A 172 -18.45 -5.14 -10.45
CA HIS A 172 -17.84 -5.65 -11.67
C HIS A 172 -18.82 -6.44 -12.54
N LYS A 173 -18.89 -6.11 -13.83
CA LYS A 173 -19.70 -6.76 -14.87
C LYS A 173 -18.80 -7.47 -15.87
N ALA A 174 -18.68 -8.79 -15.70
CA ALA A 174 -17.88 -9.64 -16.59
C ALA A 174 -18.29 -9.49 -18.06
N GLY A 175 -17.30 -9.39 -18.94
CA GLY A 175 -17.49 -9.19 -20.39
C GLY A 175 -17.94 -7.78 -20.80
N LYS A 176 -18.13 -6.86 -19.85
CA LYS A 176 -18.42 -5.44 -20.13
C LYS A 176 -17.33 -4.52 -19.61
N ASP A 177 -16.83 -4.77 -18.40
CA ASP A 177 -15.84 -3.91 -17.79
C ASP A 177 -14.41 -4.22 -18.23
N VAL A 178 -13.65 -3.14 -18.40
CA VAL A 178 -12.19 -3.16 -18.46
C VAL A 178 -11.68 -2.56 -17.16
N TYR A 179 -11.11 -3.42 -16.32
CA TYR A 179 -10.64 -3.10 -15.00
C TYR A 179 -9.15 -2.73 -15.01
N TRP A 180 -8.76 -1.67 -14.31
CA TRP A 180 -7.35 -1.34 -14.15
C TRP A 180 -7.03 -0.98 -12.70
N CYS A 181 -6.34 -1.90 -12.03
CA CYS A 181 -5.63 -1.64 -10.79
C CYS A 181 -4.20 -1.23 -11.09
N THR A 182 -3.77 -0.07 -10.59
CA THR A 182 -2.42 0.46 -10.85
C THR A 182 -1.36 -0.01 -9.85
N ALA A 183 -1.72 -0.92 -8.93
CA ALA A 183 -0.79 -1.41 -7.93
C ALA A 183 0.27 -2.33 -8.55
N ASP A 184 1.41 -2.46 -7.86
CA ASP A 184 2.41 -3.48 -8.19
C ASP A 184 2.03 -4.83 -7.54
N ILE A 185 2.36 -5.94 -8.21
CA ILE A 185 2.07 -7.31 -7.80
C ILE A 185 2.81 -7.72 -6.53
N GLY A 186 3.91 -7.05 -6.19
CA GLY A 186 4.66 -7.21 -4.95
C GLY A 186 3.94 -6.72 -3.70
N TRP A 187 2.76 -6.10 -3.84
CA TRP A 187 1.91 -5.69 -2.72
C TRP A 187 0.62 -6.50 -2.66
N VAL A 188 -0.05 -6.48 -1.51
CA VAL A 188 -1.31 -7.22 -1.30
C VAL A 188 -2.40 -6.76 -2.28
N THR A 189 -2.43 -5.47 -2.66
CA THR A 189 -3.35 -4.95 -3.68
C THR A 189 -3.18 -5.65 -5.02
N GLY A 190 -1.95 -5.94 -5.44
CA GLY A 190 -1.71 -6.71 -6.66
C GLY A 190 -2.11 -8.18 -6.52
N HIS A 191 -1.92 -8.79 -5.34
CA HIS A 191 -2.40 -10.15 -5.11
C HIS A 191 -3.92 -10.22 -5.21
N SER A 192 -4.61 -9.46 -4.36
CA SER A 192 -6.07 -9.52 -4.20
C SER A 192 -6.82 -8.94 -5.40
N TYR A 193 -6.28 -7.87 -6.00
CA TYR A 193 -6.99 -7.01 -6.95
C TYR A 193 -6.26 -6.81 -8.29
N ILE A 194 -5.29 -7.67 -8.62
CA ILE A 194 -4.84 -7.91 -10.01
C ILE A 194 -4.93 -9.40 -10.32
N VAL A 195 -4.48 -10.27 -9.40
CA VAL A 195 -4.49 -11.71 -9.64
C VAL A 195 -5.80 -12.36 -9.20
N TYR A 196 -6.03 -12.52 -7.90
CA TYR A 196 -7.02 -13.48 -7.41
C TYR A 196 -8.48 -13.04 -7.64
N GLY A 197 -8.90 -11.90 -7.09
CA GLY A 197 -10.28 -11.43 -7.18
C GLY A 197 -10.74 -11.16 -8.62
N PRO A 198 -10.00 -10.34 -9.41
CA PRO A 198 -10.38 -10.04 -10.79
C PRO A 198 -10.43 -11.27 -11.70
N LEU A 199 -9.42 -12.14 -11.67
CA LEU A 199 -9.39 -13.32 -12.54
C LEU A 199 -10.46 -14.34 -12.16
N SER A 200 -10.74 -14.52 -10.86
CA SER A 200 -11.86 -15.34 -10.36
C SER A 200 -13.21 -14.82 -10.89
N ASN A 201 -13.38 -13.50 -10.96
CA ASN A 201 -14.58 -12.86 -11.51
C ASN A 201 -14.54 -12.65 -13.03
N ARG A 202 -13.57 -13.23 -13.74
CA ARG A 202 -13.42 -13.16 -15.21
C ARG A 202 -13.26 -11.72 -15.73
N ALA A 203 -12.59 -10.87 -14.97
CA ALA A 203 -12.31 -9.50 -15.37
C ALA A 203 -11.36 -9.46 -16.58
N THR A 204 -11.67 -8.60 -17.55
CA THR A 204 -10.68 -8.13 -18.52
C THR A 204 -9.95 -6.97 -17.87
N GLN A 205 -8.61 -7.01 -17.86
CA GLN A 205 -7.83 -6.02 -17.13
C GLN A 205 -6.60 -5.52 -17.85
N VAL A 206 -6.18 -4.30 -17.51
CA VAL A 206 -4.90 -3.72 -17.90
C VAL A 206 -3.86 -4.09 -16.85
N VAL A 207 -2.79 -4.77 -17.29
CA VAL A 207 -1.57 -4.99 -16.50
C VAL A 207 -0.51 -4.01 -17.01
N TYR A 208 0.00 -3.15 -16.14
CA TYR A 208 0.81 -2.01 -16.53
C TYR A 208 2.21 -2.06 -15.91
N GLU A 209 3.24 -2.21 -16.75
CA GLU A 209 4.65 -2.25 -16.36
C GLU A 209 5.26 -0.85 -16.13
N GLY A 210 4.69 0.17 -16.78
CA GLY A 210 5.33 1.47 -16.92
C GLY A 210 5.25 2.37 -15.69
N THR A 211 5.76 3.59 -15.85
CA THR A 211 5.65 4.68 -14.87
C THR A 211 4.67 5.73 -15.37
N PRO A 212 3.97 6.44 -14.45
CA PRO A 212 2.87 7.32 -14.84
C PRO A 212 3.22 8.49 -15.75
N ASN A 213 4.51 8.82 -15.89
CA ASN A 213 5.03 9.92 -16.70
C ASN A 213 5.95 9.49 -17.86
N SER A 214 5.79 8.29 -18.41
CA SER A 214 6.63 7.83 -19.52
C SER A 214 5.81 7.26 -20.68
N PRO A 215 5.95 7.77 -21.92
CA PRO A 215 6.95 8.77 -22.36
C PRO A 215 6.72 10.20 -21.83
N ASP A 216 5.52 10.50 -21.37
CA ASP A 216 5.10 11.79 -20.80
C ASP A 216 4.00 11.60 -19.74
N GLU A 217 3.56 12.70 -19.13
CA GLU A 217 2.50 12.77 -18.11
C GLU A 217 1.11 12.35 -18.63
N HIS A 218 0.90 12.21 -19.94
CA HIS A 218 -0.37 11.75 -20.50
C HIS A 218 -0.52 10.23 -20.47
N ARG A 219 0.50 9.49 -20.02
CA ARG A 219 0.57 8.04 -20.21
C ARG A 219 -0.63 7.27 -19.67
N HIS A 220 -1.14 7.60 -18.48
CA HIS A 220 -2.28 6.89 -17.91
C HIS A 220 -3.57 7.15 -18.68
N TRP A 221 -3.78 8.39 -19.10
CA TRP A 221 -4.97 8.80 -19.84
C TRP A 221 -5.00 8.17 -21.23
N ASN A 222 -3.85 8.12 -21.92
CA ASN A 222 -3.67 7.36 -23.15
C ASN A 222 -4.09 5.87 -22.99
N VAL A 223 -3.77 5.24 -21.85
CA VAL A 223 -4.13 3.84 -21.58
C VAL A 223 -5.63 3.70 -21.32
N ILE A 224 -6.23 4.61 -20.55
CA ILE A 224 -7.67 4.63 -20.30
C ILE A 224 -8.45 4.80 -21.60
N GLU A 225 -8.09 5.81 -22.40
CA GLU A 225 -8.75 6.11 -23.66
C GLU A 225 -8.61 4.96 -24.68
N LYS A 226 -7.41 4.41 -24.82
CA LYS A 226 -7.11 3.33 -25.78
C LYS A 226 -7.85 2.04 -25.44
N TYR A 227 -7.86 1.64 -24.17
CA TYR A 227 -8.45 0.36 -23.75
C TYR A 227 -9.86 0.51 -23.19
N LYS A 228 -10.42 1.72 -23.20
CA LYS A 228 -11.74 2.06 -22.65
C LYS A 228 -11.92 1.52 -21.23
N VAL A 229 -10.94 1.82 -20.37
CA VAL A 229 -10.96 1.45 -18.95
C VAL A 229 -12.23 2.00 -18.31
N SER A 230 -13.02 1.11 -17.71
CA SER A 230 -14.31 1.46 -17.07
C SER A 230 -14.22 1.53 -15.55
N ILE A 231 -13.27 0.80 -14.96
CA ILE A 231 -12.98 0.82 -13.53
C ILE A 231 -11.50 1.16 -13.34
N TYR A 232 -11.21 2.30 -12.72
CA TYR A 232 -9.84 2.75 -12.47
C TYR A 232 -9.55 2.81 -10.97
N TYR A 233 -8.68 1.91 -10.49
CA TYR A 233 -8.35 1.71 -9.09
C TYR A 233 -6.88 2.06 -8.82
N THR A 234 -6.66 3.12 -8.04
CA THR A 234 -5.31 3.69 -7.86
C THR A 234 -5.08 4.22 -6.44
N SER A 235 -3.86 4.67 -6.15
CA SER A 235 -3.50 5.23 -4.85
C SER A 235 -3.70 6.75 -4.80
N PRO A 236 -4.03 7.32 -3.64
CA PRO A 236 -4.11 8.77 -3.46
C PRO A 236 -2.81 9.51 -3.80
N THR A 237 -1.64 8.89 -3.61
CA THR A 237 -0.33 9.43 -4.02
C THR A 237 -0.30 9.69 -5.51
N LEU A 238 -0.84 8.77 -6.30
CA LEU A 238 -0.87 8.94 -7.74
C LEU A 238 -1.90 10.01 -8.15
N VAL A 239 -3.07 10.05 -7.49
CA VAL A 239 -4.05 11.13 -7.67
C VAL A 239 -3.43 12.51 -7.41
N ARG A 240 -2.74 12.69 -6.27
CA ARG A 240 -2.05 13.95 -5.93
C ARG A 240 -0.94 14.29 -6.93
N THR A 241 -0.27 13.29 -7.49
CA THR A 241 0.73 13.50 -8.55
C THR A 241 0.07 14.07 -9.80
N PHE A 242 -1.07 13.52 -10.23
CA PHE A 242 -1.81 14.06 -11.37
C PHE A 242 -2.36 15.46 -11.12
N MET A 243 -2.88 15.73 -9.92
CA MET A 243 -3.28 17.08 -9.50
C MET A 243 -2.13 18.08 -9.67
N LYS A 244 -0.92 17.70 -9.23
CA LYS A 244 0.27 18.53 -9.33
C LYS A 244 0.69 18.81 -10.78
N TRP A 245 0.47 17.86 -11.69
CA TRP A 245 0.81 18.05 -13.11
C TRP A 245 -0.18 18.94 -13.87
N GLY A 246 -1.39 19.14 -13.34
CA GLY A 246 -2.41 19.98 -13.94
C GLY A 246 -3.58 19.16 -14.50
N LYS A 247 -4.78 19.72 -14.39
CA LYS A 247 -6.02 19.07 -14.84
C LYS A 247 -6.17 19.06 -16.37
N GLU A 248 -5.43 19.92 -17.06
CA GLU A 248 -5.43 20.05 -18.52
C GLU A 248 -4.93 18.76 -19.19
N ILE A 249 -4.09 17.98 -18.49
CA ILE A 249 -3.52 16.73 -18.98
C ILE A 249 -4.59 15.62 -19.08
N PRO A 250 -5.36 15.28 -18.03
CA PRO A 250 -6.50 14.37 -18.16
C PRO A 250 -7.65 14.95 -18.99
N GLU A 251 -7.94 16.25 -18.91
CA GLU A 251 -9.02 16.91 -19.70
C GLU A 251 -8.78 16.83 -21.22
N ALA A 252 -7.55 16.56 -21.66
CA ALA A 252 -7.20 16.38 -23.08
C ALA A 252 -7.54 14.97 -23.65
N HIS A 253 -8.12 14.06 -22.86
CA HIS A 253 -8.39 12.66 -23.25
C HIS A 253 -9.87 12.30 -23.09
N ASP A 254 -10.35 11.35 -23.89
CA ASP A 254 -11.67 10.76 -23.69
C ASP A 254 -11.66 9.75 -22.52
N LEU A 255 -12.10 10.24 -21.36
CA LEU A 255 -12.25 9.44 -20.13
C LEU A 255 -13.69 8.95 -19.90
N THR A 256 -14.59 9.10 -20.89
CA THR A 256 -16.03 8.80 -20.73
C THR A 256 -16.34 7.33 -20.50
N SER A 257 -15.39 6.42 -20.74
CA SER A 257 -15.54 5.00 -20.40
C SER A 257 -15.56 4.75 -18.90
N ILE A 258 -14.95 5.63 -18.09
CA ILE A 258 -14.88 5.49 -16.64
C ILE A 258 -16.27 5.60 -16.05
N ARG A 259 -16.71 4.51 -15.41
CA ARG A 259 -17.96 4.48 -14.63
C ARG A 259 -17.73 4.36 -13.13
N LEU A 260 -16.53 3.98 -12.69
CA LEU A 260 -16.19 3.81 -11.28
C LEU A 260 -14.71 4.08 -11.04
N LEU A 261 -14.44 4.81 -9.97
CA LEU A 261 -13.10 5.10 -9.48
C LEU A 261 -12.88 4.40 -8.14
N GLY A 262 -11.65 4.00 -7.84
CA GLY A 262 -11.30 3.46 -6.53
C GLY A 262 -10.00 4.06 -5.98
N SER A 263 -9.95 4.20 -4.66
CA SER A 263 -8.83 4.68 -3.88
C SER A 263 -8.35 3.61 -2.88
N VAL A 264 -7.04 3.42 -2.74
CA VAL A 264 -6.45 2.44 -1.83
C VAL A 264 -5.08 2.82 -1.28
N GLY A 265 -4.81 2.32 -0.08
CA GLY A 265 -3.47 2.17 0.48
C GLY A 265 -3.06 3.27 1.45
N GLU A 266 -3.75 4.40 1.43
CA GLU A 266 -3.56 5.52 2.36
C GLU A 266 -4.82 6.38 2.40
N PRO A 267 -5.01 7.21 3.44
CA PRO A 267 -6.11 8.17 3.47
C PRO A 267 -6.07 9.10 2.25
N ILE A 268 -7.22 9.26 1.59
CA ILE A 268 -7.41 10.29 0.55
C ILE A 268 -8.00 11.54 1.18
N ASN A 269 -7.31 12.66 1.06
CA ASN A 269 -7.85 13.92 1.59
C ASN A 269 -9.06 14.39 0.74
N PRO A 270 -9.97 15.20 1.31
CA PRO A 270 -11.17 15.64 0.61
C PRO A 270 -10.92 16.40 -0.69
N GLU A 271 -9.82 17.15 -0.80
CA GLU A 271 -9.47 17.91 -2.00
C GLU A 271 -9.10 16.97 -3.16
N ALA A 272 -8.21 16.02 -2.91
CA ALA A 272 -7.80 15.02 -3.88
C ALA A 272 -8.96 14.11 -4.28
N TRP A 273 -9.83 13.76 -3.33
CA TRP A 273 -11.04 13.00 -3.61
C TRP A 273 -11.96 13.73 -4.59
N ARG A 274 -12.24 15.03 -4.35
CA ARG A 274 -13.10 15.84 -5.22
C ARG A 274 -12.46 16.02 -6.60
N TRP A 275 -11.17 16.36 -6.65
CA TRP A 275 -10.45 16.47 -7.92
C TRP A 275 -10.52 15.18 -8.73
N PHE A 276 -10.33 14.02 -8.08
CA PHE A 276 -10.38 12.73 -8.76
C PHE A 276 -11.77 12.45 -9.35
N ARG A 277 -12.83 12.76 -8.59
CA ARG A 277 -14.21 12.60 -9.05
C ARG A 277 -14.53 13.53 -10.22
N ASP A 278 -14.16 14.79 -10.10
CA ASP A 278 -14.59 15.83 -11.02
C ASP A 278 -13.78 15.80 -12.32
N VAL A 279 -12.46 15.67 -12.22
CA VAL A 279 -11.54 15.70 -13.38
C VAL A 279 -11.45 14.35 -14.09
N VAL A 280 -11.33 13.25 -13.33
CA VAL A 280 -11.15 11.92 -13.93
C VAL A 280 -12.48 11.19 -14.09
N GLY A 281 -13.39 11.34 -13.11
CA GLY A 281 -14.71 10.69 -13.12
C GLY A 281 -15.81 11.46 -13.85
N GLY A 282 -15.48 12.61 -14.46
CA GLY A 282 -16.45 13.48 -15.14
C GLY A 282 -17.53 14.05 -14.23
N GLY A 283 -17.30 14.09 -12.92
CA GLY A 283 -18.29 14.51 -11.92
C GLY A 283 -19.44 13.52 -11.71
N SER A 284 -19.41 12.34 -12.34
CA SER A 284 -20.48 11.32 -12.26
C SER A 284 -20.03 9.98 -11.68
N ALA A 285 -18.78 9.58 -11.90
CA ALA A 285 -18.30 8.28 -11.41
C ALA A 285 -18.23 8.27 -9.86
N PRO A 286 -18.83 7.28 -9.17
CA PRO A 286 -18.60 7.08 -7.75
C PRO A 286 -17.14 6.73 -7.48
N ILE A 287 -16.65 7.14 -6.31
CA ILE A 287 -15.36 6.72 -5.78
C ILE A 287 -15.59 5.73 -4.64
N VAL A 288 -14.98 4.56 -4.75
CA VAL A 288 -14.85 3.63 -3.63
C VAL A 288 -13.53 3.83 -2.91
N ASP A 289 -13.59 4.47 -1.75
CA ASP A 289 -12.42 4.56 -0.86
C ASP A 289 -12.34 3.28 -0.02
N THR A 290 -11.26 2.53 -0.18
CA THR A 290 -11.17 1.16 0.32
C THR A 290 -10.15 1.06 1.45
N TRP A 291 -10.63 0.85 2.68
CA TRP A 291 -9.75 0.55 3.80
C TRP A 291 -9.63 -0.96 4.02
N TRP A 292 -8.38 -1.39 4.13
CA TRP A 292 -7.93 -2.75 4.41
C TRP A 292 -6.41 -2.80 4.53
N GLN A 293 -5.87 -3.97 4.88
CA GLN A 293 -4.46 -4.21 5.15
C GLN A 293 -3.97 -5.52 4.54
N THR A 294 -2.65 -5.71 4.51
CA THR A 294 -2.04 -7.00 4.08
C THR A 294 -2.58 -8.16 4.91
N GLU A 295 -2.71 -7.93 6.21
CA GLU A 295 -3.20 -8.87 7.22
C GLU A 295 -4.68 -9.21 7.06
N THR A 296 -5.48 -8.29 6.51
CA THR A 296 -6.91 -8.53 6.29
C THR A 296 -7.21 -9.31 5.00
N GLY A 297 -6.27 -9.34 4.05
CA GLY A 297 -6.36 -10.07 2.78
C GLY A 297 -7.28 -9.45 1.72
N ALA A 298 -8.42 -8.86 2.11
CA ALA A 298 -9.39 -8.25 1.20
C ALA A 298 -9.97 -6.95 1.80
N ILE A 299 -10.79 -6.24 1.03
CA ILE A 299 -11.39 -4.95 1.42
C ILE A 299 -12.33 -5.20 2.61
N MET A 300 -12.24 -4.34 3.62
CA MET A 300 -12.99 -4.50 4.88
C MET A 300 -14.07 -3.43 5.03
N ILE A 301 -13.71 -2.18 4.73
CA ILE A 301 -14.56 -1.01 4.90
C ILE A 301 -14.49 -0.21 3.60
N SER A 302 -15.65 0.00 2.97
CA SER A 302 -15.74 0.76 1.73
C SER A 302 -17.20 1.11 1.42
N PRO A 303 -17.48 2.24 0.76
CA PRO A 303 -18.79 2.45 0.15
C PRO A 303 -19.08 1.39 -0.93
N LEU A 304 -20.35 1.04 -1.08
CA LEU A 304 -20.82 0.23 -2.19
C LEU A 304 -21.48 1.15 -3.25
N PRO A 305 -21.03 1.10 -4.52
CA PRO A 305 -21.61 1.94 -5.57
C PRO A 305 -23.09 1.61 -5.76
N GLY A 306 -23.93 2.65 -5.88
CA GLY A 306 -25.38 2.50 -5.99
C GLY A 306 -26.13 2.26 -4.67
N VAL A 307 -25.41 2.15 -3.53
CA VAL A 307 -26.00 1.98 -2.19
C VAL A 307 -25.57 3.10 -1.25
N THR A 308 -24.27 3.40 -1.19
CA THR A 308 -23.70 4.32 -0.22
C THR A 308 -23.57 5.74 -0.78
N ALA A 309 -24.12 6.73 -0.10
CA ALA A 309 -23.81 8.14 -0.35
C ALA A 309 -22.44 8.47 0.28
N THR A 310 -21.44 8.74 -0.55
CA THR A 310 -20.05 8.90 -0.10
C THR A 310 -19.79 10.27 0.53
N LYS A 311 -18.89 10.30 1.51
CA LYS A 311 -18.30 11.52 2.07
C LYS A 311 -16.83 11.58 1.63
N PRO A 312 -16.35 12.71 1.06
CA PRO A 312 -14.96 12.82 0.58
C PRO A 312 -13.94 12.50 1.68
N GLY A 313 -13.19 11.41 1.52
CA GLY A 313 -12.17 10.94 2.49
C GLY A 313 -12.65 9.96 3.57
N SER A 314 -13.94 9.57 3.55
CA SER A 314 -14.45 8.51 4.43
C SER A 314 -14.51 7.16 3.70
N ALA A 315 -14.08 6.10 4.40
CA ALA A 315 -14.28 4.71 3.96
C ALA A 315 -15.75 4.25 4.17
N MET A 316 -16.58 5.08 4.80
CA MET A 316 -18.00 4.85 5.08
C MET A 316 -18.26 3.74 6.09
N THR A 317 -18.66 2.54 5.69
CA THR A 317 -19.11 1.48 6.61
C THR A 317 -18.44 0.15 6.29
N PRO A 318 -18.33 -0.77 7.27
CA PRO A 318 -17.88 -2.13 7.00
C PRO A 318 -18.74 -2.81 5.92
N LEU A 319 -18.10 -3.60 5.07
CA LEU A 319 -18.82 -4.38 4.06
C LEU A 319 -19.73 -5.44 4.71
N PRO A 320 -20.81 -5.88 4.04
CA PRO A 320 -21.65 -6.95 4.57
C PRO A 320 -20.81 -8.21 4.85
N GLY A 321 -20.97 -8.75 6.06
CA GLY A 321 -20.17 -9.87 6.57
C GLY A 321 -18.91 -9.47 7.35
N ILE A 322 -18.55 -8.20 7.37
CA ILE A 322 -17.42 -7.65 8.15
C ILE A 322 -17.94 -6.93 9.38
N SER A 323 -17.30 -7.17 10.52
CA SER A 323 -17.61 -6.50 11.78
C SER A 323 -16.38 -5.69 12.21
N ALA A 324 -16.55 -4.38 12.28
CA ALA A 324 -15.51 -3.45 12.73
C ALA A 324 -16.10 -2.47 13.74
N LYS A 325 -15.29 -2.09 14.72
CA LYS A 325 -15.66 -1.13 15.77
C LYS A 325 -14.56 -0.12 15.99
N ILE A 326 -14.96 1.03 16.51
CA ILE A 326 -14.03 2.02 17.05
C ILE A 326 -14.17 1.96 18.57
N VAL A 327 -13.06 1.77 19.27
CA VAL A 327 -13.04 1.56 20.72
C VAL A 327 -12.04 2.49 21.40
N ASP A 328 -12.24 2.77 22.68
CA ASP A 328 -11.26 3.48 23.50
C ASP A 328 -10.11 2.55 23.96
N ASP A 329 -9.28 3.04 24.89
CA ASP A 329 -8.19 2.27 25.48
C ASP A 329 -8.67 1.10 26.36
N ASP A 330 -9.92 1.15 26.87
CA ASP A 330 -10.54 0.11 27.72
C ASP A 330 -11.43 -0.86 26.90
N ALA A 331 -11.26 -0.91 25.58
CA ALA A 331 -12.08 -1.72 24.66
C ALA A 331 -13.58 -1.36 24.65
N LYS A 332 -13.98 -0.19 25.16
CA LYS A 332 -15.39 0.24 25.13
C LYS A 332 -15.73 0.79 23.75
N PRO A 333 -16.80 0.28 23.10
CA PRO A 333 -17.25 0.81 21.81
C PRO A 333 -17.64 2.29 21.90
N LEU A 334 -17.16 3.06 20.93
CA LEU A 334 -17.50 4.47 20.77
C LEU A 334 -18.66 4.63 19.78
N GLY A 335 -19.54 5.59 20.06
CA GLY A 335 -20.64 5.97 19.17
C GLY A 335 -20.26 7.06 18.16
N ASN A 336 -21.26 7.63 17.51
CA ASN A 336 -21.11 8.75 16.57
C ASN A 336 -20.38 9.94 17.24
N GLY A 337 -19.48 10.59 16.49
CA GLY A 337 -18.58 11.62 16.98
C GLY A 337 -17.36 11.09 17.77
N GLY A 338 -17.35 9.80 18.11
CA GLY A 338 -16.26 9.18 18.86
C GLY A 338 -15.02 8.89 18.01
N SER A 339 -13.84 9.03 18.61
CA SER A 339 -12.53 8.77 17.99
C SER A 339 -11.71 7.83 18.86
N GLY A 340 -11.13 6.78 18.27
CA GLY A 340 -10.49 5.69 18.99
C GLY A 340 -9.68 4.77 18.09
N TYR A 341 -9.56 3.51 18.48
CA TYR A 341 -8.86 2.47 17.74
C TYR A 341 -9.81 1.65 16.89
N LEU A 342 -9.39 1.36 15.67
CA LEU A 342 -10.10 0.45 14.79
C LEU A 342 -9.77 -1.00 15.15
N VAL A 343 -10.81 -1.77 15.47
CA VAL A 343 -10.74 -3.21 15.75
C VAL A 343 -11.69 -3.97 14.85
N LEU A 344 -11.33 -5.23 14.55
CA LEU A 344 -12.23 -6.19 13.93
C LEU A 344 -12.64 -7.21 15.00
N ASP A 345 -13.92 -7.18 15.38
CA ASP A 345 -14.44 -7.87 16.56
C ASP A 345 -15.05 -9.25 16.25
N LYS A 346 -14.98 -9.67 14.98
CA LYS A 346 -15.36 -11.02 14.54
C LYS A 346 -14.36 -11.53 13.49
N PRO A 347 -14.14 -12.85 13.39
CA PRO A 347 -13.37 -13.44 12.30
C PRO A 347 -13.97 -13.11 10.93
N TRP A 348 -13.11 -12.99 9.92
CA TRP A 348 -13.49 -12.84 8.52
C TRP A 348 -12.76 -13.87 7.64
N PRO A 349 -13.32 -14.26 6.48
CA PRO A 349 -12.77 -15.37 5.69
C PRO A 349 -11.30 -15.20 5.29
N SER A 350 -10.89 -14.02 4.81
CA SER A 350 -9.53 -13.77 4.33
C SER A 350 -8.54 -13.29 5.40
N MET A 351 -8.84 -13.47 6.69
CA MET A 351 -7.89 -13.06 7.74
C MET A 351 -6.57 -13.82 7.60
N LEU A 352 -5.46 -13.17 7.89
CA LEU A 352 -4.16 -13.83 8.00
C LEU A 352 -4.22 -15.04 8.95
N ARG A 353 -3.39 -16.06 8.69
CA ARG A 353 -3.27 -17.26 9.53
C ARG A 353 -2.03 -17.28 10.42
N GLY A 354 -1.22 -16.24 10.36
CA GLY A 354 -0.02 -16.11 11.18
C GLY A 354 1.07 -15.26 10.53
N ILE A 355 2.21 -15.22 11.21
CA ILE A 355 3.48 -14.77 10.66
C ILE A 355 4.34 -16.03 10.48
N TRP A 356 4.92 -16.18 9.30
CA TRP A 356 5.78 -17.32 8.94
C TRP A 356 6.91 -17.48 9.95
N GLY A 357 7.02 -18.69 10.51
CA GLY A 357 8.01 -19.02 11.54
C GLY A 357 7.85 -18.31 12.89
N ASP A 358 6.81 -17.48 13.11
CA ASP A 358 6.75 -16.58 14.27
C ASP A 358 5.30 -16.34 14.77
N MET A 359 4.70 -17.38 15.35
CA MET A 359 3.32 -17.31 15.88
C MET A 359 3.18 -16.48 17.16
N ASP A 360 4.27 -16.27 17.91
CA ASP A 360 4.23 -15.43 19.11
C ASP A 360 4.16 -13.96 18.72
N ARG A 361 4.95 -13.52 17.73
CA ARG A 361 4.80 -12.17 17.17
C ARG A 361 3.42 -11.96 16.53
N TYR A 362 2.81 -12.98 15.96
CA TYR A 362 1.43 -12.91 15.47
C TYR A 362 0.45 -12.58 16.61
N LYS A 363 0.53 -13.28 17.74
CA LYS A 363 -0.28 -13.00 18.94
C LYS A 363 -0.03 -11.58 19.46
N ASP A 364 1.24 -11.25 19.67
CA ASP A 364 1.67 -9.98 20.24
C ASP A 364 1.26 -8.77 19.40
N THR A 365 1.39 -8.88 18.08
CA THR A 365 1.15 -7.75 17.18
C THR A 365 -0.34 -7.46 17.03
N TYR A 366 -1.19 -8.48 16.93
CA TYR A 366 -2.57 -8.30 16.46
C TYR A 366 -3.64 -8.60 17.51
N TRP A 367 -3.31 -9.35 18.57
CA TRP A 367 -4.31 -9.88 19.50
C TRP A 367 -4.06 -9.44 20.95
N SER A 368 -2.80 -9.29 21.37
CA SER A 368 -2.45 -9.06 22.78
C SER A 368 -3.06 -7.78 23.39
N ARG A 369 -3.36 -6.75 22.59
CA ARG A 369 -3.97 -5.52 23.09
C ARG A 369 -5.42 -5.71 23.57
N TYR A 370 -6.18 -6.56 22.89
CA TYR A 370 -7.60 -6.83 23.15
C TYR A 370 -7.82 -8.34 23.30
N ALA A 371 -6.92 -8.97 24.06
CA ALA A 371 -6.87 -10.42 24.20
C ALA A 371 -8.07 -10.96 24.98
N GLU A 372 -8.58 -10.19 25.95
CA GLU A 372 -9.75 -10.56 26.75
C GLU A 372 -11.02 -10.65 25.89
N GLU A 373 -11.13 -9.80 24.88
CA GLU A 373 -12.24 -9.76 23.94
C GLU A 373 -12.02 -10.67 22.72
N GLY A 374 -10.79 -11.09 22.47
CA GLY A 374 -10.39 -11.86 21.29
C GLY A 374 -10.48 -11.06 19.99
N TRP A 375 -10.26 -9.74 20.05
CA TRP A 375 -10.39 -8.84 18.90
C TRP A 375 -9.07 -8.62 18.18
N TYR A 376 -9.15 -8.46 16.85
CA TYR A 376 -8.01 -8.08 16.04
C TYR A 376 -7.81 -6.56 16.10
N PHE A 377 -6.64 -6.13 16.55
CA PHE A 377 -6.21 -4.74 16.51
C PHE A 377 -5.59 -4.39 15.16
N ALA A 378 -6.23 -3.49 14.41
CA ALA A 378 -5.72 -3.08 13.10
C ALA A 378 -4.46 -2.20 13.20
N GLY A 379 -4.22 -1.57 14.35
CA GLY A 379 -3.14 -0.58 14.49
C GLY A 379 -3.44 0.76 13.80
N ASP A 380 -4.70 0.99 13.43
CA ASP A 380 -5.18 2.25 12.85
C ASP A 380 -6.09 2.97 13.85
N GLY A 381 -5.97 4.30 13.90
CA GLY A 381 -6.94 5.18 14.54
C GLY A 381 -8.09 5.48 13.59
N ALA A 382 -9.30 5.57 14.12
CA ALA A 382 -10.49 5.90 13.34
C ALA A 382 -11.47 6.75 14.16
N LYS A 383 -12.37 7.46 13.48
CA LYS A 383 -13.52 8.14 14.09
C LYS A 383 -14.82 7.82 13.38
N TYR A 384 -15.92 7.83 14.12
CA TYR A 384 -17.25 7.98 13.54
C TYR A 384 -17.57 9.46 13.47
N ASP A 385 -18.10 9.93 12.34
CA ASP A 385 -18.76 11.23 12.34
C ASP A 385 -20.16 11.16 12.96
N ASP A 386 -20.84 12.30 13.03
CA ASP A 386 -22.15 12.43 13.66
C ASP A 386 -23.24 11.59 12.95
N ASP A 387 -23.04 11.28 11.66
CA ASP A 387 -23.94 10.41 10.88
C ASP A 387 -23.51 8.93 10.89
N GLY A 388 -22.42 8.61 11.60
CA GLY A 388 -21.90 7.24 11.74
C GLY A 388 -21.00 6.78 10.59
N ALA A 389 -20.54 7.67 9.70
CA ALA A 389 -19.54 7.29 8.70
C ALA A 389 -18.17 7.11 9.37
N LEU A 390 -17.46 6.05 8.99
CA LEU A 390 -16.15 5.69 9.53
C LEU A 390 -15.05 6.39 8.73
N TRP A 391 -14.21 7.12 9.44
CA TRP A 391 -13.05 7.82 8.90
C TRP A 391 -11.79 7.18 9.47
N VAL A 392 -10.92 6.68 8.61
CA VAL A 392 -9.62 6.15 9.04
C VAL A 392 -8.64 7.30 9.11
N LEU A 393 -8.12 7.54 10.31
CA LEU A 393 -7.26 8.68 10.61
C LEU A 393 -5.81 8.40 10.23
N GLY A 394 -5.39 7.14 10.26
CA GLY A 394 -4.03 6.69 9.96
C GLY A 394 -3.52 5.70 11.00
N ARG A 395 -2.24 5.34 10.93
CA ARG A 395 -1.60 4.47 11.93
C ARG A 395 -1.70 5.11 13.31
N VAL A 396 -1.95 4.32 14.35
CA VAL A 396 -1.96 4.81 15.75
C VAL A 396 -0.66 5.50 16.11
N ASP A 397 0.47 4.99 15.62
CA ASP A 397 1.78 5.62 15.82
C ASP A 397 1.82 7.05 15.23
N ASP A 398 0.99 7.33 14.23
CA ASP A 398 0.83 8.61 13.54
C ASP A 398 -0.43 9.40 14.01
N VAL A 399 -1.10 8.97 15.08
CA VAL A 399 -2.19 9.71 15.75
C VAL A 399 -1.68 10.28 17.07
N MET A 400 -1.96 11.56 17.30
CA MET A 400 -1.54 12.30 18.50
C MET A 400 -2.69 12.42 19.47
N ASN A 401 -2.41 12.39 20.78
CA ASN A 401 -3.38 12.64 21.84
C ASN A 401 -3.08 13.99 22.51
N VAL A 402 -3.85 15.01 22.16
CA VAL A 402 -3.71 16.39 22.65
C VAL A 402 -4.88 16.69 23.57
N SER A 403 -4.62 16.79 24.88
CA SER A 403 -5.64 17.04 25.90
C SER A 403 -6.81 16.05 25.84
N GLY A 404 -6.52 14.76 25.63
CA GLY A 404 -7.53 13.70 25.50
C GLY A 404 -8.16 13.59 24.10
N HIS A 405 -7.84 14.49 23.17
CA HIS A 405 -8.37 14.48 21.82
C HIS A 405 -7.41 13.78 20.87
N ARG A 406 -7.91 12.78 20.15
CA ARG A 406 -7.15 12.05 19.15
C ARG A 406 -7.18 12.79 17.81
N ILE A 407 -6.03 13.31 17.43
CA ILE A 407 -5.84 14.14 16.26
C ILE A 407 -4.85 13.44 15.33
N SER A 408 -5.25 13.20 14.09
CA SER A 408 -4.33 12.62 13.13
C SER A 408 -3.27 13.62 12.71
N THR A 409 -2.03 13.15 12.57
CA THR A 409 -0.99 13.94 11.89
C THR A 409 -1.43 14.33 10.48
N SER A 410 -2.12 13.46 9.75
CA SER A 410 -2.56 13.71 8.37
C SER A 410 -3.66 14.77 8.25
N GLU A 411 -4.52 14.89 9.26
CA GLU A 411 -5.59 15.91 9.30
C GLU A 411 -4.96 17.30 9.46
N VAL A 412 -3.99 17.44 10.37
CA VAL A 412 -3.21 18.68 10.55
C VAL A 412 -2.35 18.98 9.33
N GLU A 413 -1.70 17.98 8.74
CA GLU A 413 -0.92 18.14 7.49
C GLU A 413 -1.82 18.66 6.36
N SER A 414 -3.03 18.11 6.22
CA SER A 414 -3.99 18.54 5.19
C SER A 414 -4.43 20.00 5.39
N ALA A 415 -4.72 20.39 6.64
CA ALA A 415 -5.09 21.76 6.96
C ALA A 415 -3.96 22.78 6.78
N LEU A 416 -2.70 22.34 6.88
CA LEU A 416 -1.54 23.17 6.55
C LEU A 416 -1.35 23.27 5.03
N VAL A 417 -1.49 22.17 4.30
CA VAL A 417 -1.28 22.11 2.85
C VAL A 417 -2.37 22.85 2.06
N SER A 418 -3.57 23.03 2.62
CA SER A 418 -4.60 23.88 2.03
C SER A 418 -4.23 25.37 2.01
N HIS A 419 -3.19 25.80 2.74
CA HIS A 419 -2.68 27.16 2.68
C HIS A 419 -1.90 27.38 1.37
N HIS A 420 -2.22 28.46 0.64
CA HIS A 420 -1.63 28.77 -0.66
C HIS A 420 -0.10 28.83 -0.67
N GLY A 421 0.52 29.22 0.45
CA GLY A 421 1.98 29.30 0.60
C GLY A 421 2.67 27.96 0.92
N VAL A 422 1.93 26.91 1.26
CA VAL A 422 2.49 25.61 1.70
C VAL A 422 2.59 24.65 0.52
N ALA A 423 3.76 24.00 0.39
CA ALA A 423 4.03 22.97 -0.60
C ALA A 423 3.85 21.56 -0.01
N GLU A 424 4.43 21.33 1.16
CA GLU A 424 4.35 20.06 1.90
C GLU A 424 4.37 20.35 3.41
N ALA A 425 3.74 19.48 4.19
CA ALA A 425 3.80 19.52 5.64
C ALA A 425 4.02 18.10 6.19
N ALA A 426 4.75 18.01 7.30
CA ALA A 426 4.85 16.81 8.12
C ALA A 426 4.56 17.17 9.56
N VAL A 427 3.69 16.39 10.21
CA VAL A 427 3.28 16.65 11.60
C VAL A 427 3.66 15.46 12.48
N VAL A 428 4.10 15.76 13.70
CA VAL A 428 4.40 14.78 14.74
C VAL A 428 3.88 15.27 16.09
N GLY A 429 3.49 14.32 16.94
CA GLY A 429 3.19 14.59 18.34
C GLY A 429 4.47 14.49 19.16
N ALA A 430 4.75 15.50 19.97
CA ALA A 430 5.86 15.53 20.91
C ALA A 430 5.33 15.70 22.34
N ALA A 431 6.08 15.27 23.34
CA ALA A 431 5.67 15.41 24.74
C ALA A 431 5.37 16.87 25.12
N ASP A 432 4.30 17.06 25.89
CA ASP A 432 3.87 18.36 26.39
C ASP A 432 3.30 18.22 27.80
N GLU A 433 3.83 19.00 28.74
CA GLU A 433 3.47 18.88 30.16
C GLU A 433 2.02 19.25 30.45
N THR A 434 1.40 20.08 29.60
CA THR A 434 0.04 20.59 29.82
C THR A 434 -1.01 19.74 29.11
N THR A 435 -0.70 19.32 27.89
CA THR A 435 -1.65 18.66 26.98
C THR A 435 -1.37 17.16 26.79
N GLY A 436 -0.33 16.63 27.44
CA GLY A 436 0.18 15.27 27.23
C GLY A 436 1.04 15.19 25.97
N GLN A 437 0.47 15.54 24.81
CA GLN A 437 1.22 15.75 23.57
C GLN A 437 0.88 17.09 22.93
N GLY A 438 1.91 17.79 22.46
CA GLY A 438 1.83 18.99 21.65
C GLY A 438 2.06 18.68 20.17
N ILE A 439 1.33 19.36 19.30
CA ILE A 439 1.45 19.23 17.85
C ILE A 439 2.66 20.05 17.38
N VAL A 440 3.60 19.38 16.69
CA VAL A 440 4.77 20.01 16.06
C VAL A 440 4.70 19.76 14.56
N ALA A 441 4.74 20.84 13.78
CA ALA A 441 4.66 20.78 12.32
C ALA A 441 5.97 21.25 11.66
N PHE A 442 6.36 20.58 10.60
CA PHE A 442 7.47 20.94 9.74
C PHE A 442 6.91 21.25 8.35
N VAL A 443 7.12 22.47 7.87
CA VAL A 443 6.44 23.00 6.68
C VAL A 443 7.47 23.40 5.64
N ILE A 444 7.29 22.92 4.40
CA ILE A 444 8.00 23.39 3.22
C ILE A 444 7.10 24.38 2.49
N LEU A 445 7.63 25.57 2.20
CA LEU A 445 6.90 26.60 1.47
C LEU A 445 7.08 26.45 -0.04
N ARG A 446 6.12 26.98 -0.80
CA ARG A 446 6.23 27.08 -2.26
C ARG A 446 7.31 28.08 -2.65
N ALA A 447 7.94 27.85 -3.80
CA ALA A 447 8.91 28.78 -4.36
C ALA A 447 8.26 30.16 -4.59
N GLY A 448 8.94 31.23 -4.18
CA GLY A 448 8.46 32.61 -4.31
C GLY A 448 7.65 33.15 -3.13
N VAL A 449 7.46 32.36 -2.05
CA VAL A 449 6.92 32.87 -0.79
C VAL A 449 8.01 33.62 -0.04
N GLU A 450 7.88 34.95 0.07
CA GLU A 450 8.88 35.82 0.70
C GLU A 450 8.70 35.95 2.22
N ASN A 451 7.49 35.74 2.74
CA ASN A 451 7.21 35.79 4.17
C ASN A 451 7.48 34.42 4.81
N THR A 452 8.53 34.32 5.62
CA THR A 452 8.90 33.09 6.35
C THR A 452 8.95 33.29 7.87
N GLY A 453 8.44 34.43 8.36
CA GLY A 453 8.52 34.83 9.76
C GLY A 453 7.28 34.50 10.59
N ASP A 454 7.21 35.08 11.79
CA ASP A 454 6.18 34.81 12.80
C ASP A 454 4.74 35.08 12.32
N GLU A 455 4.56 36.03 11.41
CA GLU A 455 3.25 36.33 10.81
C GLU A 455 2.68 35.14 10.03
N LEU A 456 3.49 34.50 9.18
CA LEU A 456 3.08 33.30 8.46
C LEU A 456 2.83 32.14 9.42
N ILE A 457 3.67 31.97 10.45
CA ILE A 457 3.46 30.92 11.47
C ILE A 457 2.13 31.14 12.19
N ALA A 458 1.80 32.38 12.56
CA ALA A 458 0.53 32.72 13.19
C ALA A 458 -0.67 32.45 12.26
N GLU A 459 -0.54 32.78 10.98
CA GLU A 459 -1.53 32.50 9.94
C GLU A 459 -1.77 30.99 9.79
N LEU A 460 -0.72 30.19 9.64
CA LEU A 460 -0.82 28.73 9.53
C LEU A 460 -1.45 28.09 10.77
N LYS A 461 -1.08 28.56 11.97
CA LYS A 461 -1.71 28.10 13.23
C LYS A 461 -3.20 28.46 13.27
N ALA A 462 -3.57 29.66 12.82
CA ALA A 462 -4.97 30.09 12.77
C ALA A 462 -5.77 29.28 11.74
N GLN A 463 -5.15 28.92 10.61
CA GLN A 463 -5.78 28.08 9.61
C GLN A 463 -6.09 26.68 10.14
N VAL A 464 -5.13 26.00 10.77
CA VAL A 464 -5.38 24.69 11.39
C VAL A 464 -6.48 24.79 12.45
N SER A 465 -6.45 25.86 13.26
CA SER A 465 -7.48 26.12 14.27
C SER A 465 -8.87 26.30 13.68
N LYS A 466 -8.97 26.87 12.48
CA LYS A 466 -10.23 27.13 11.77
C LYS A 466 -10.74 25.90 11.04
N GLU A 467 -9.84 25.14 10.40
CA GLU A 467 -10.21 23.97 9.58
C GLU A 467 -10.51 22.72 10.43
N ILE A 468 -9.82 22.56 11.56
CA ILE A 468 -9.98 21.39 12.42
C ILE A 468 -10.65 21.81 13.73
N SER A 469 -9.89 22.46 14.63
CA SER A 469 -10.38 23.00 15.90
C SER A 469 -9.27 23.77 16.62
N PRO A 470 -9.61 24.64 17.59
CA PRO A 470 -8.62 25.27 18.46
C PRO A 470 -7.68 24.30 19.19
N ILE A 471 -8.11 23.06 19.45
CA ILE A 471 -7.30 22.02 20.13
C ILE A 471 -6.25 21.43 19.18
N ALA A 472 -6.51 21.45 17.86
CA ALA A 472 -5.56 20.99 16.85
C ALA A 472 -4.52 22.05 16.45
N LYS A 473 -4.54 23.23 17.07
CA LYS A 473 -3.59 24.30 16.79
C LYS A 473 -2.15 23.82 17.07
N PRO A 474 -1.24 23.86 16.09
CA PRO A 474 0.16 23.49 16.31
C PRO A 474 0.79 24.35 17.40
N ARG A 475 1.49 23.70 18.33
CA ARG A 475 2.31 24.37 19.35
C ARG A 475 3.50 25.04 18.68
N GLU A 476 4.16 24.30 17.79
CA GLU A 476 5.36 24.70 17.07
C GLU A 476 5.16 24.44 15.57
N ILE A 477 5.56 25.40 14.74
CA ILE A 477 5.67 25.23 13.29
C ILE A 477 7.07 25.67 12.91
N SER A 478 7.85 24.77 12.33
CA SER A 478 9.18 25.04 11.81
C SER A 478 9.13 25.07 10.29
N ILE A 479 9.56 26.18 9.68
CA ILE A 479 9.76 26.25 8.24
C ILE A 479 11.08 25.57 7.90
N VAL A 480 11.03 24.54 7.06
CA VAL A 480 12.20 23.73 6.72
C VAL A 480 12.42 23.70 5.21
N PRO A 481 13.68 23.66 4.74
CA PRO A 481 13.97 23.62 3.31
C PRO A 481 13.56 22.27 2.69
N GLU A 482 13.60 21.19 3.47
CA GLU A 482 13.27 19.85 3.02
C GLU A 482 12.85 18.95 4.20
N LEU A 483 12.08 17.91 3.91
CA LEU A 483 11.62 16.89 4.86
C LEU A 483 12.44 15.60 4.69
N PRO A 484 12.76 14.89 5.77
CA PRO A 484 13.51 13.64 5.70
C PRO A 484 12.67 12.55 5.03
N LYS A 485 13.08 12.17 3.81
CA LYS A 485 12.39 11.15 3.00
C LYS A 485 13.29 9.94 2.77
N THR A 486 12.68 8.77 2.72
CA THR A 486 13.33 7.55 2.21
C THR A 486 13.57 7.66 0.71
N ARG A 487 14.40 6.78 0.14
CA ARG A 487 14.56 6.68 -1.33
C ARG A 487 13.25 6.37 -2.09
N SER A 488 12.22 5.88 -1.39
CA SER A 488 10.87 5.67 -1.93
C SER A 488 9.94 6.88 -1.76
N GLY A 489 10.43 8.01 -1.23
CA GLY A 489 9.65 9.24 -1.04
C GLY A 489 8.82 9.30 0.24
N LYS A 490 8.88 8.28 1.10
CA LYS A 490 8.13 8.26 2.37
C LYS A 490 8.80 9.17 3.40
N ILE A 491 8.03 10.07 4.02
CA ILE A 491 8.51 10.92 5.12
C ILE A 491 8.83 10.06 6.35
N MET A 492 10.03 10.23 6.91
CA MET A 492 10.49 9.52 8.11
C MET A 492 10.06 10.24 9.39
N ARG A 493 8.75 10.19 9.69
CA ARG A 493 8.13 10.86 10.86
C ARG A 493 8.76 10.48 12.21
N ARG A 494 9.24 9.25 12.36
CA ARG A 494 9.98 8.82 13.57
C ARG A 494 11.13 9.76 13.90
N LEU A 495 11.93 10.11 12.90
CA LEU A 495 13.10 10.98 13.09
C LEU A 495 12.68 12.43 13.36
N LEU A 496 11.62 12.92 12.72
CA LEU A 496 11.04 14.23 13.02
C LEU A 496 10.53 14.31 14.47
N ARG A 497 9.98 13.21 15.00
CA ARG A 497 9.59 13.11 16.41
C ARG A 497 10.80 13.13 17.34
N ASP A 498 11.85 12.37 17.00
CA ASP A 498 13.10 12.40 17.77
C ASP A 498 13.66 13.83 17.83
N VAL A 499 13.62 14.58 16.72
CA VAL A 499 13.99 16.02 16.69
C VAL A 499 13.08 16.86 17.58
N ALA A 500 11.76 16.70 17.45
CA ALA A 500 10.78 17.49 18.19
C ALA A 500 10.94 17.31 19.71
N GLU A 501 11.31 16.11 20.16
CA GLU A 501 11.53 15.74 21.56
C GLU A 501 12.99 15.92 22.04
N GLY A 502 13.90 16.36 21.16
CA GLY A 502 15.31 16.58 21.51
C GLY A 502 16.10 15.29 21.76
N ARG A 503 15.65 14.14 21.22
CA ARG A 503 16.31 12.84 21.32
C ARG A 503 17.44 12.70 20.28
N GLU A 504 18.40 11.80 20.56
CA GLU A 504 19.38 11.40 19.55
C GLU A 504 18.69 10.71 18.37
N LEU A 505 19.16 10.99 17.16
CA LEU A 505 18.60 10.40 15.95
C LEU A 505 19.01 8.92 15.88
N GLY A 506 18.03 8.03 15.69
CA GLY A 506 18.31 6.62 15.41
C GLY A 506 18.84 6.40 13.98
N ASP A 507 18.71 5.19 13.44
CA ASP A 507 19.24 4.86 12.10
C ASP A 507 18.70 5.80 10.99
N VAL A 508 19.64 6.41 10.25
CA VAL A 508 19.45 7.38 9.16
C VAL A 508 19.90 6.82 7.79
N SER A 509 20.35 5.56 7.72
CA SER A 509 20.96 4.94 6.52
C SER A 509 20.04 4.89 5.29
N THR A 510 18.74 5.00 5.49
CA THR A 510 17.70 4.89 4.44
C THR A 510 17.25 6.24 3.87
N LEU A 511 17.76 7.36 4.40
CA LEU A 511 17.45 8.71 3.93
C LEU A 511 18.06 8.99 2.56
N VAL A 512 17.38 9.84 1.78
CA VAL A 512 17.93 10.42 0.55
C VAL A 512 19.06 11.38 0.87
N ASP A 513 18.86 12.27 1.84
CA ASP A 513 19.89 13.19 2.34
C ASP A 513 19.92 13.19 3.87
N PRO A 514 20.94 12.57 4.49
CA PRO A 514 21.14 12.61 5.94
C PRO A 514 21.39 14.02 6.50
N LYS A 515 21.88 14.97 5.70
CA LYS A 515 22.19 16.34 6.14
C LYS A 515 20.95 17.19 6.40
N VAL A 516 19.78 16.74 5.96
CA VAL A 516 18.50 17.44 6.16
C VAL A 516 18.25 17.75 7.65
N PHE A 517 18.72 16.89 8.56
CA PHE A 517 18.57 17.07 10.00
C PHE A 517 19.42 18.20 10.58
N GLU A 518 20.57 18.52 10.00
CA GLU A 518 21.37 19.67 10.44
C GLU A 518 20.64 20.98 10.12
N SER A 519 19.98 21.04 8.96
CA SER A 519 19.16 22.19 8.54
C SER A 519 17.91 22.34 9.42
N ILE A 520 17.25 21.22 9.76
CA ILE A 520 16.08 21.24 10.65
C ILE A 520 16.47 21.66 12.08
N LYS A 521 17.63 21.21 12.60
CA LYS A 521 18.12 21.64 13.93
C LYS A 521 18.55 23.10 13.98
N LYS A 522 19.04 23.67 12.87
CA LYS A 522 19.47 25.09 12.78
C LYS A 522 18.31 26.07 12.62
N GLY A 523 17.16 25.62 12.13
CA GLY A 523 15.96 26.45 11.94
C GLY A 523 15.05 26.54 13.18
N ARG A 524 15.57 26.21 14.36
CA ARG A 524 14.85 26.20 15.64
C ARG A 524 15.27 27.37 16.52
#